data_AF-D3RYZ8-F1
#
_entry.id   AF-D3RYZ8-F1
#
_cell.length_a   1.000
_cell.length_b   1.000
_cell.length_c   1.000
_cell.angle_alpha   90.00
_cell.angle_beta   90.00
_cell.angle_gamma   90.00
#
_symmetry.space_group_name_H-M   'P 1'
#
loop_
_entity.id
_entity.type
_entity.pdbx_description
1 polymer ?
#
loop_
_entity_poly.entity_id
_entity_poly.type
_entity_poly.pdbx_seq_one_letter_code
_entity_poly.pdbx_strand_id
1 'polypeptide(L)' 'MVKTITIADDVYNELVKIKGSRSFSEVIRELLKARRGNSEVLVKMFGVLSEEEADRAKRKIEEIEKEFEKWQSSIRA' A
#
# COMPACT_ATOMS: atom_id res chain seq x y z
N MET A 1 17.05 -17.73 -17.25
CA MET A 1 17.96 -18.23 -16.19
C MET A 1 17.40 -17.77 -14.85
N VAL A 2 17.24 -18.67 -13.88
CA VAL A 2 16.69 -18.33 -12.55
C VAL A 2 17.83 -17.89 -11.64
N LYS A 3 17.61 -16.86 -10.83
CA LYS A 3 18.52 -16.39 -9.79
C LYS A 3 17.73 -16.29 -8.49
N THR A 4 18.31 -16.76 -7.40
CA THR A 4 17.72 -16.67 -6.06
C THR A 4 18.18 -15.39 -5.40
N ILE A 5 17.23 -14.65 -4.82
CA ILE A 5 17.51 -13.49 -3.97
C ILE A 5 16.86 -13.74 -2.61
N THR A 6 17.55 -13.33 -1.54
CA THR A 6 17.01 -13.37 -0.18
C THR A 6 16.62 -11.96 0.21
N ILE A 7 15.43 -11.82 0.81
CA ILE A 7 14.87 -10.55 1.26
C ILE A 7 14.34 -10.73 2.68
N ALA A 8 14.18 -9.63 3.41
CA ALA A 8 13.57 -9.66 4.72
C ALA A 8 12.07 -10.01 4.63
N ASP A 9 11.52 -10.59 5.70
CA ASP A 9 10.15 -11.10 5.74
C ASP A 9 9.09 -10.00 5.58
N ASP A 10 9.34 -8.82 6.13
CA ASP A 10 8.50 -7.62 5.96
C ASP A 10 8.40 -7.22 4.47
N VAL A 11 9.53 -7.17 3.77
CA VAL A 11 9.60 -6.88 2.33
C VAL A 11 8.88 -7.96 1.53
N TYR A 12 9.04 -9.24 1.89
CA TYR A 12 8.32 -10.33 1.24
C TYR A 12 6.80 -10.16 1.37
N ASN A 13 6.32 -9.85 2.58
CA ASN A 13 4.90 -9.68 2.86
C ASN A 13 4.29 -8.51 2.08
N GLU A 14 5.02 -7.41 1.94
CA GLU A 14 4.58 -6.30 1.07
C GLU A 14 4.51 -6.71 -0.39
N LEU A 15 5.53 -7.41 -0.90
CA LEU A 15 5.52 -7.89 -2.29
C LEU A 15 4.40 -8.89 -2.55
N VAL A 16 4.01 -9.72 -1.57
CA VAL A 16 2.86 -10.62 -1.68
C VAL A 16 1.55 -9.82 -1.86
N LYS A 17 1.35 -8.77 -1.06
CA LYS A 17 0.18 -7.89 -1.17
C LYS A 17 0.11 -7.22 -2.54
N ILE A 18 1.26 -6.75 -3.04
CA ILE A 18 1.38 -6.08 -4.33
C ILE A 18 1.17 -7.04 -5.50
N LYS A 19 1.70 -8.27 -5.40
CA LYS A 19 1.67 -9.25 -6.49
C LYS A 19 0.25 -9.73 -6.81
N GLY A 20 -0.60 -9.90 -5.80
CA GLY A 20 -1.91 -10.54 -5.97
C GLY A 20 -1.76 -11.89 -6.70
N SER A 21 -2.45 -12.06 -7.83
CA SER A 21 -2.43 -13.27 -8.67
C SER A 21 -1.22 -13.38 -9.61
N ARG A 22 -0.40 -12.33 -9.75
CA ARG A 22 0.70 -12.22 -10.74
C ARG A 22 1.94 -12.99 -10.28
N SER A 23 3.03 -13.04 -11.05
CA SER A 23 4.32 -13.57 -10.57
C SER A 23 5.23 -12.47 -10.00
N PHE A 24 6.11 -12.82 -9.05
CA PHE A 24 7.06 -11.84 -8.48
C PHE A 24 7.97 -11.28 -9.57
N SER A 25 8.39 -12.10 -10.52
CA SER A 25 9.23 -11.67 -11.65
C SER A 25 8.52 -10.73 -12.62
N GLU A 26 7.18 -10.72 -12.69
CA GLU A 26 6.42 -9.72 -13.45
C GLU A 26 6.37 -8.40 -12.71
N VAL A 27 6.03 -8.42 -11.42
CA VAL A 27 6.01 -7.23 -10.56
C VAL A 27 7.36 -6.54 -10.57
N ILE A 28 8.45 -7.31 -10.36
CA ILE A 28 9.82 -6.79 -10.37
C ILE A 28 10.17 -6.23 -11.76
N ARG A 29 9.75 -6.88 -12.86
CA ARG A 29 9.99 -6.36 -14.22
C ARG A 29 9.28 -5.05 -14.48
N GLU A 30 8.07 -4.85 -13.97
CA GLU A 30 7.36 -3.58 -14.09
C GLU A 30 8.03 -2.49 -13.26
N LEU A 31 8.42 -2.78 -12.02
CA LEU A 31 9.17 -1.86 -11.18
C LEU A 31 10.50 -1.44 -11.85
N LEU A 32 11.20 -2.39 -12.47
CA LEU A 32 12.44 -2.11 -13.22
C LEU A 32 12.20 -1.31 -14.50
N LYS A 33 11.06 -1.51 -15.19
CA LYS A 33 10.66 -0.69 -16.34
C LYS A 33 10.24 0.73 -15.93
N ALA A 34 9.65 0.87 -14.74
CA ALA A 34 9.20 2.13 -14.15
C ALA A 34 10.32 2.97 -13.52
N ARG A 35 11.57 2.49 -13.52
CA ARG A 35 12.74 3.21 -12.98
C ARG A 35 13.11 4.51 -13.73
N ARG A 36 12.45 4.80 -14.87
CA ARG A 36 12.38 6.14 -15.45
C ARG A 36 11.05 6.74 -15.00
N GLY A 37 11.13 7.62 -14.00
CA GLY A 37 10.04 7.99 -13.12
C GLY A 37 8.69 8.16 -13.80
N ASN A 38 7.66 7.58 -13.21
CA ASN A 38 6.31 8.11 -13.33
C ASN A 38 5.52 7.68 -12.10
N SER A 39 5.17 8.68 -11.30
CA SER A 39 4.11 8.66 -10.28
C SER A 39 2.83 7.96 -10.77
N GLU A 40 2.59 7.96 -12.08
CA GLU A 40 1.50 7.26 -12.77
C GLU A 40 1.49 5.73 -12.60
N VAL A 41 2.68 5.10 -12.46
CA VAL A 41 2.77 3.66 -12.15
C VAL A 41 2.46 3.40 -10.69
N LEU A 42 2.88 4.30 -9.79
CA LEU A 42 2.51 4.22 -8.37
C LEU A 42 0.99 4.43 -8.21
N VAL A 43 0.39 5.39 -8.91
CA VAL A 43 -1.06 5.60 -8.93
C VAL A 43 -1.82 4.37 -9.49
N LYS A 44 -1.30 3.68 -10.51
CA LYS A 44 -1.87 2.41 -10.99
C LYS A 44 -1.68 1.23 -10.05
N MET A 45 -0.55 1.17 -9.32
CA MET A 45 -0.26 0.08 -8.39
C MET A 45 -1.02 0.19 -7.07
N PHE A 46 -1.14 1.42 -6.53
CA PHE A 46 -1.87 1.68 -5.30
C PHE A 46 -3.38 1.90 -5.54
N GLY A 47 -3.78 2.04 -6.81
CA GLY A 47 -5.14 2.30 -7.22
C GLY A 47 -5.56 3.74 -6.90
N VAL A 48 -6.24 4.40 -7.84
CA VAL A 48 -7.13 5.50 -7.46
C VAL A 48 -8.32 4.82 -6.79
N LEU A 49 -8.56 5.11 -5.51
CA LEU A 49 -9.77 4.66 -4.83
C LEU A 49 -10.96 5.03 -5.71
N SER A 50 -11.81 4.07 -6.06
CA SER A 50 -13.13 4.38 -6.59
C SER A 50 -13.86 5.32 -5.62
N GLU A 51 -14.86 6.04 -6.09
CA GLU A 51 -15.60 7.01 -5.25
C GLU A 51 -16.12 6.35 -3.96
N GLU A 52 -16.59 5.11 -4.06
CA GLU A 52 -17.00 4.32 -2.90
C GLU A 52 -15.83 3.93 -1.97
N GLU A 53 -14.68 3.56 -2.52
CA GLU A 53 -13.49 3.23 -1.73
C GLU A 53 -12.92 4.48 -1.03
N ALA A 54 -12.98 5.63 -1.69
CA ALA A 54 -12.60 6.92 -1.14
C ALA A 54 -13.53 7.30 0.02
N ASP A 55 -14.84 7.15 -0.17
CA ASP A 55 -15.83 7.40 0.89
C ASP A 55 -15.68 6.46 2.07
N ARG A 56 -15.36 5.18 1.84
CA ARG A 56 -15.07 4.21 2.90
C ARG A 56 -13.78 4.56 3.65
N ALA A 57 -12.73 4.95 2.93
CA ALA A 57 -11.47 5.36 3.53
C ALA A 57 -11.65 6.63 4.37
N LYS A 58 -12.38 7.62 3.86
CA LYS A 58 -12.69 8.86 4.56
C LYS A 58 -13.44 8.61 5.87
N ARG A 59 -14.49 7.78 5.85
CA ARG A 59 -15.24 7.42 7.07
C ARG A 59 -14.36 6.76 8.14
N LYS A 60 -13.46 5.87 7.74
CA LYS A 60 -12.51 5.23 8.67
C LYS A 60 -11.53 6.23 9.30
N ILE A 61 -11.05 7.19 8.52
CA ILE A 61 -10.17 8.24 9.04
C ILE A 61 -10.91 9.08 10.08
N GLU A 62 -12.15 9.50 9.78
CA GLU A 62 -12.97 10.28 10.72
C GLU A 62 -13.28 9.52 12.03
N GLU A 63 -13.48 8.20 11.97
CA GLU A 63 -13.61 7.37 13.19
C GLU A 63 -12.32 7.35 14.00
N ILE A 64 -11.18 7.15 13.34
CA ILE A 64 -9.87 7.13 14.01
C ILE A 64 -9.57 8.48 14.67
N GLU A 65 -9.85 9.59 13.99
CA GLU A 65 -9.67 10.94 14.54
C GLU A 65 -10.53 11.15 15.80
N LYS A 66 -11.80 10.74 15.79
CA LYS A 66 -12.68 10.82 16.96
C LYS A 66 -12.19 9.97 18.14
N GLU A 67 -11.78 8.73 17.87
CA GLU A 67 -11.23 7.87 18.92
C GLU A 67 -9.91 8.42 19.46
N PHE A 68 -9.08 9.01 18.61
CA PHE A 68 -7.85 9.68 19.02
C PHE A 68 -8.14 10.92 19.88
N GLU A 69 -9.12 11.75 19.54
CA GLU A 69 -9.55 12.91 20.36
C GLU A 69 -10.08 12.50 21.73
N LYS A 70 -10.92 11.44 21.77
CA LYS A 70 -11.41 10.86 23.02
C LYS A 70 -10.26 10.34 23.88
N TRP A 71 -9.34 9.61 23.26
CA TRP A 71 -8.14 9.12 23.92
C TRP A 71 -7.30 10.27 24.46
N GLN A 72 -7.00 11.31 23.67
CA GLN A 72 -6.26 12.48 24.14
C GLN A 72 -6.94 13.20 25.29
N SER A 73 -8.27 13.28 25.28
CA SER A 73 -9.05 13.90 26.35
C SER A 73 -9.02 13.07 27.64
N SER A 74 -8.94 11.74 27.55
CA SER A 74 -8.86 10.86 28.73
C SER A 74 -7.49 10.85 29.42
N ILE A 75 -6.42 11.26 28.73
CA ILE A 75 -5.07 11.41 29.33
C ILE A 75 -4.82 12.82 29.88
N ARG A 76 -5.63 13.81 29.48
CA ARG A 76 -5.52 15.20 29.93
C ARG A 76 -6.45 15.55 31.10
N ALA A 77 -7.40 14.67 31.43
CA ALA A 77 -8.25 14.74 32.61
C ALA A 77 -7.58 14.04 33.80
#